data_AF-A0A9D0ZKY0-F1
#
_entry.id   AF-A0A9D0ZKY0-F1
#
_cell.length_a   1.000
_cell.length_b   1.000
_cell.length_c   1.000
_cell.angle_alpha   90.00
_cell.angle_beta   90.00
_cell.angle_gamma   90.00
#
_symmetry.space_group_name_H-M   'P 1'
#
loop_
_entity.id
_entity.type
_entity.pdbx_description
1 polymer ?
#
loop_
_entity_poly.entity_id
_entity_poly.type
_entity_poly.pdbx_seq_one_letter_code
_entity_poly.pdbx_strand_id
1 'polypeptide(L)'
;MEIRAYEPGDLDTLLKLFYDTIHSVNLGDYTLNQVNAWADGHPDRAAWARSLEEHFTLVALEGGAIAGFGDIDETGYLDRLYVHKDFQRRGVATALCDRLEAHVQGRAVSVHASITAQPFFSRRGYRLLRAQTVWRKGVPLVNFVMEKPPAVARHTYLLESGRWLATGNYFDAAGNCFPLRGETRVTKSAQTWRLNGFLEVCAGEPQRFCNDYEIAAGDRPDVLAWTSLNPALGVLRGAFEIAGAAIFSHYASENGAYSGQETLLFRDAQTYENAGIAFCDGKRLSAWTALLRAVRESQ
;
A
#
# COMPACT_ATOMS: atom_id res chain seq x y z
N MET A 1 -3.40 22.23 1.41
CA MET A 1 -4.37 21.41 0.65
C MET A 1 -4.88 20.34 1.58
N GLU A 2 -6.20 20.25 1.71
CA GLU A 2 -6.89 19.25 2.52
C GLU A 2 -7.51 18.20 1.59
N ILE A 3 -7.53 16.93 1.99
CA ILE A 3 -8.22 15.87 1.26
C ILE A 3 -9.17 15.17 2.22
N ARG A 4 -10.44 15.07 1.84
CA ARG A 4 -11.47 14.38 2.59
C ARG A 4 -12.31 13.47 1.68
N ALA A 5 -13.10 12.60 2.30
CA ALA A 5 -14.10 11.82 1.59
C ALA A 5 -15.14 12.73 0.93
N TYR A 6 -15.64 12.27 -0.21
CA TYR A 6 -16.83 12.85 -0.84
C TYR A 6 -18.04 12.75 0.10
N GLU A 7 -18.87 13.78 0.09
CA GLU A 7 -20.17 13.80 0.73
C GLU A 7 -21.25 14.16 -0.29
N PRO A 8 -22.51 13.71 -0.14
CA PRO A 8 -23.58 13.97 -1.10
C PRO A 8 -23.79 15.46 -1.43
N GLY A 9 -23.49 16.36 -0.48
CA GLY A 9 -23.55 17.81 -0.69
C GLY A 9 -22.52 18.35 -1.69
N ASP A 10 -21.47 17.60 -2.02
CA ASP A 10 -20.45 18.02 -2.98
C ASP A 10 -20.90 17.84 -4.44
N LEU A 11 -21.91 17.00 -4.70
CA LEU A 11 -22.29 16.52 -6.04
C LEU A 11 -22.41 17.63 -7.08
N ASP A 12 -23.11 18.72 -6.75
CA ASP A 12 -23.30 19.85 -7.66
C ASP A 12 -21.98 20.52 -8.05
N THR A 13 -21.07 20.64 -7.09
CA THR A 13 -19.75 21.22 -7.30
C THR A 13 -18.90 20.31 -8.18
N LEU A 14 -18.96 18.99 -7.97
CA LEU A 14 -18.22 18.01 -8.77
C LEU A 14 -18.71 17.98 -10.22
N LEU A 15 -20.03 17.98 -10.44
CA LEU A 15 -20.60 18.00 -11.79
C LEU A 15 -20.22 19.27 -12.56
N LYS A 16 -20.26 20.43 -11.88
CA LYS A 16 -19.81 21.70 -12.47
C LYS A 16 -18.32 21.67 -12.77
N LEU A 17 -17.48 21.21 -11.83
CA LEU A 17 -16.03 21.10 -12.01
C LEU A 17 -15.70 20.18 -13.20
N PHE A 18 -16.33 19.02 -13.28
CA PHE A 18 -16.18 18.07 -14.39
C PHE A 18 -16.48 18.74 -15.74
N TYR A 19 -17.63 19.42 -15.86
CA TYR A 19 -18.02 20.11 -17.08
C TYR A 19 -17.02 21.22 -17.44
N ASP A 20 -16.70 22.09 -16.50
CA ASP A 20 -15.81 23.24 -16.71
C ASP A 20 -14.39 22.79 -17.08
N THR A 21 -13.85 21.75 -16.43
CA THR A 21 -12.52 21.23 -16.74
C THR A 21 -12.48 20.64 -18.14
N ILE A 22 -13.52 19.91 -18.57
CA ILE A 22 -13.59 19.40 -19.96
C ILE A 22 -13.64 20.55 -20.97
N HIS A 23 -14.45 21.59 -20.73
CA HIS A 23 -14.65 22.68 -21.67
C HIS A 23 -13.54 23.74 -21.67
N SER A 24 -12.64 23.71 -20.69
CA SER A 24 -11.55 24.67 -20.58
C SER A 24 -10.17 24.05 -20.74
N VAL A 25 -9.92 22.89 -20.12
CA VAL A 25 -8.61 22.24 -20.10
C VAL A 25 -8.52 21.21 -21.21
N ASN A 26 -9.45 20.25 -21.26
CA ASN A 26 -9.42 19.19 -22.26
C ASN A 26 -9.68 19.69 -23.68
N LEU A 27 -10.34 20.84 -23.85
CA LEU A 27 -10.48 21.52 -25.15
C LEU A 27 -9.13 21.82 -25.83
N GLY A 28 -8.02 21.84 -25.10
CA GLY A 28 -6.67 21.94 -25.69
C GLY A 28 -6.23 20.71 -26.48
N ASP A 29 -6.78 19.52 -26.17
CA ASP A 29 -6.43 18.24 -26.80
C ASP A 29 -7.58 17.60 -27.59
N TYR A 30 -8.81 18.08 -27.37
CA TYR A 30 -10.04 17.57 -27.98
C TYR A 30 -10.77 18.68 -28.73
N THR A 31 -11.42 18.32 -29.84
CA THR A 31 -12.25 19.27 -30.58
C THR A 31 -13.49 19.71 -29.79
N LEU A 32 -14.06 20.86 -30.14
CA LEU A 32 -15.30 21.35 -29.52
C LEU A 32 -16.44 20.31 -29.60
N ASN A 33 -16.57 19.62 -30.73
CA ASN A 33 -17.56 18.56 -30.90
C ASN A 33 -17.31 17.39 -29.94
N GLN A 34 -16.05 17.00 -29.72
CA GLN A 34 -15.69 15.93 -28.79
C GLN A 34 -15.96 16.31 -27.33
N VAL A 35 -15.62 17.53 -26.90
CA VAL A 35 -15.89 17.95 -25.51
C VAL A 35 -17.39 18.10 -25.24
N ASN A 36 -18.17 18.60 -26.20
CA ASN A 36 -19.63 18.67 -26.10
C ASN A 36 -20.27 17.28 -26.04
N ALA A 37 -19.73 16.31 -26.79
CA ALA A 37 -20.20 14.93 -26.75
C ALA A 37 -19.82 14.22 -25.45
N TRP A 38 -18.65 14.55 -24.88
CA TRP A 38 -18.17 14.02 -23.61
C TRP A 38 -19.00 14.57 -22.43
N ALA A 39 -19.23 15.88 -22.37
CA ALA A 39 -19.97 16.53 -21.29
C ALA A 39 -20.92 17.60 -21.86
N ASP A 40 -22.17 17.27 -22.12
CA ASP A 40 -23.13 18.20 -22.72
C ASP A 40 -23.87 19.09 -21.72
N GLY A 41 -23.41 19.12 -20.46
CA GLY A 41 -24.06 19.85 -19.37
C GLY A 41 -25.28 19.15 -18.77
N HIS A 42 -25.66 17.96 -19.26
CA HIS A 42 -26.82 17.20 -18.78
C HIS A 42 -26.39 15.80 -18.25
N PRO A 43 -25.54 15.74 -17.21
CA PRO A 43 -25.12 14.46 -16.64
C PRO A 43 -26.32 13.74 -16.00
N ASP A 44 -26.36 12.41 -16.08
CA ASP A 44 -27.27 11.61 -15.26
C ASP A 44 -26.83 11.73 -13.79
N ARG A 45 -27.46 12.67 -13.08
CA ARG A 45 -27.14 12.99 -11.69
C ARG A 45 -27.29 11.79 -10.76
N ALA A 46 -28.31 10.96 -10.99
CA ALA A 46 -28.57 9.80 -10.14
C ALA A 46 -27.51 8.72 -10.34
N ALA A 47 -27.07 8.50 -11.59
CA ALA A 47 -25.95 7.59 -11.86
C ALA A 47 -24.63 8.11 -11.26
N TRP A 48 -24.36 9.42 -11.34
CA TRP A 48 -23.18 10.02 -10.72
C TRP A 48 -23.16 9.89 -9.20
N ALA A 49 -24.29 10.18 -8.54
CA ALA A 49 -24.38 10.05 -7.09
C ALA A 49 -24.12 8.61 -6.64
N ARG A 50 -24.78 7.63 -7.28
CA ARG A 50 -24.57 6.21 -6.98
C ARG A 50 -23.12 5.79 -7.16
N SER A 51 -22.49 6.10 -8.28
CA SER A 51 -21.11 5.65 -8.51
C SER A 51 -20.09 6.34 -7.59
N LEU A 52 -20.31 7.62 -7.22
CA LEU A 52 -19.45 8.30 -6.26
C LEU A 52 -19.58 7.72 -4.83
N GLU A 53 -20.77 7.22 -4.47
CA GLU A 53 -21.03 6.55 -3.19
C GLU A 53 -20.51 5.09 -3.17
N GLU A 54 -20.57 4.40 -4.31
CA GLU A 54 -20.06 3.03 -4.46
C GLU A 54 -18.52 2.98 -4.49
N HIS A 55 -17.87 3.99 -5.09
CA HIS A 55 -16.41 4.06 -5.18
C HIS A 55 -15.79 4.74 -3.95
N PHE A 56 -14.49 4.49 -3.73
CA PHE A 56 -13.71 5.29 -2.79
C PHE A 56 -13.40 6.66 -3.40
N THR A 57 -14.27 7.63 -3.13
CA THR A 57 -14.23 8.97 -3.71
C THR A 57 -13.63 9.99 -2.74
N LEU A 58 -12.67 10.78 -3.23
CA LEU A 58 -12.01 11.84 -2.49
C LEU A 58 -12.19 13.20 -3.17
N VAL A 59 -12.30 14.24 -2.36
CA VAL A 59 -12.25 15.65 -2.80
C VAL A 59 -11.05 16.35 -2.17
N ALA A 60 -10.39 17.19 -2.96
CA ALA A 60 -9.29 18.04 -2.52
C ALA A 60 -9.79 19.48 -2.35
N LEU A 61 -9.55 20.07 -1.19
CA LEU A 61 -9.89 21.46 -0.89
C LEU A 61 -8.64 22.35 -0.85
N GLU A 62 -8.79 23.53 -1.42
CA GLU A 62 -7.79 24.60 -1.36
C GLU A 62 -8.48 25.95 -1.16
N GLY A 63 -8.16 26.63 -0.06
CA GLY A 63 -8.83 27.89 0.30
C GLY A 63 -10.33 27.74 0.59
N GLY A 64 -10.77 26.57 1.06
CA GLY A 64 -12.19 26.27 1.32
C GLY A 64 -13.02 25.90 0.09
N ALA A 65 -12.45 25.94 -1.11
CA ALA A 65 -13.10 25.52 -2.35
C ALA A 65 -12.62 24.14 -2.80
N ILE A 66 -13.48 23.37 -3.46
CA ILE A 66 -13.11 22.09 -4.08
C ILE A 66 -12.19 22.39 -5.28
N ALA A 67 -10.93 22.03 -5.14
CA ALA A 67 -9.89 22.19 -6.15
C ALA A 67 -9.79 20.98 -7.10
N GLY A 68 -10.36 19.83 -6.72
CA GLY A 68 -10.40 18.63 -7.55
C GLY A 68 -11.06 17.46 -6.84
N PHE A 69 -11.35 16.41 -7.57
CA PHE A 69 -11.86 15.15 -7.04
C PHE A 69 -11.32 13.96 -7.84
N GLY A 70 -11.39 12.77 -7.25
CA GLY A 70 -11.16 11.53 -7.96
C GLY A 70 -11.67 10.34 -7.17
N ASP A 71 -11.82 9.22 -7.86
CA ASP A 71 -12.38 7.99 -7.30
C ASP A 71 -11.70 6.75 -7.87
N ILE A 72 -11.82 5.66 -7.12
CA ILE A 72 -11.29 4.35 -7.47
C ILE A 72 -12.24 3.26 -6.96
N ASP A 73 -12.45 2.23 -7.75
CA ASP A 73 -13.22 1.06 -7.34
C ASP A 73 -12.35 0.01 -6.61
N GLU A 74 -12.99 -1.01 -6.06
CA GLU A 74 -12.30 -2.09 -5.31
C GLU A 74 -11.39 -2.95 -6.20
N THR A 75 -11.58 -2.93 -7.52
CA THR A 75 -10.75 -3.67 -8.49
C THR A 75 -9.41 -2.96 -8.74
N GLY A 76 -9.32 -1.67 -8.38
CA GLY A 76 -8.18 -0.81 -8.68
C GLY A 76 -8.36 -0.03 -9.98
N TYR A 77 -9.57 0.09 -10.51
CA TYR A 77 -9.84 0.97 -11.65
C TYR A 77 -10.12 2.40 -11.16
N LEU A 78 -9.19 3.30 -11.50
CA LEU A 78 -9.29 4.73 -11.24
C LEU A 78 -10.15 5.34 -12.35
N ASP A 79 -11.42 5.57 -12.04
CA ASP A 79 -12.43 5.97 -13.02
C ASP A 79 -12.37 7.48 -13.34
N ARG A 80 -12.28 8.32 -12.30
CA ARG A 80 -12.30 9.78 -12.45
C ARG A 80 -11.15 10.41 -11.68
N LEU A 81 -10.54 11.43 -12.31
CA LEU A 81 -9.58 12.32 -11.69
C LEU A 81 -9.63 13.68 -12.39
N TYR A 82 -10.26 14.66 -11.75
CA TYR A 82 -10.45 15.99 -12.30
C TYR A 82 -9.91 17.05 -11.33
N VAL A 83 -9.09 17.95 -11.86
CA VAL A 83 -8.65 19.16 -11.15
C VAL A 83 -9.42 20.33 -11.73
N HIS A 84 -9.88 21.24 -10.89
CA HIS A 84 -10.57 22.46 -11.30
C HIS A 84 -9.64 23.30 -12.19
N LYS A 85 -10.20 23.92 -13.24
CA LYS A 85 -9.43 24.69 -14.25
C LYS A 85 -8.52 25.77 -13.65
N ASP A 86 -8.94 26.39 -12.56
CA ASP A 86 -8.19 27.47 -11.88
C ASP A 86 -7.17 26.96 -10.85
N PHE A 87 -7.10 25.64 -10.64
CA PHE A 87 -6.19 24.98 -9.67
C PHE A 87 -5.20 24.01 -10.33
N GLN A 88 -5.05 24.09 -11.66
CA GLN A 88 -4.14 23.25 -12.42
C GLN A 88 -2.68 23.45 -11.99
N ARG A 89 -1.87 22.38 -12.10
CA ARG A 89 -0.43 22.38 -11.82
C ARG A 89 -0.03 22.77 -10.37
N ARG A 90 -0.95 22.62 -9.41
CA ARG A 90 -0.72 22.88 -7.97
C ARG A 90 -0.53 21.60 -7.12
N GLY A 91 -0.35 20.45 -7.77
CA GLY A 91 -0.20 19.16 -7.08
C GLY A 91 -1.50 18.48 -6.63
N VAL A 92 -2.67 19.06 -6.96
CA VAL A 92 -3.99 18.51 -6.59
C VAL A 92 -4.19 17.08 -7.09
N ALA A 93 -3.98 16.83 -8.39
CA ALA A 93 -4.09 15.50 -8.98
C ALA A 93 -3.12 14.50 -8.34
N THR A 94 -1.88 14.93 -8.04
CA THR A 94 -0.88 14.09 -7.38
C THR A 94 -1.38 13.63 -6.02
N ALA A 95 -1.82 14.55 -5.17
CA ALA A 95 -2.23 14.22 -3.81
C ALA A 95 -3.51 13.38 -3.74
N LEU A 96 -4.47 13.61 -4.65
CA LEU A 96 -5.64 12.73 -4.81
C LEU A 96 -5.20 11.33 -5.23
N CYS A 97 -4.41 11.23 -6.30
CA CYS A 97 -3.98 9.95 -6.86
C CYS A 97 -3.13 9.14 -5.87
N ASP A 98 -2.30 9.79 -5.05
CA ASP A 98 -1.53 9.12 -4.00
C ASP A 98 -2.45 8.44 -2.96
N ARG A 99 -3.55 9.09 -2.58
CA ARG A 99 -4.52 8.54 -1.62
C ARG A 99 -5.41 7.46 -2.22
N LEU A 100 -5.81 7.61 -3.49
CA LEU A 100 -6.59 6.61 -4.23
C LEU A 100 -5.76 5.33 -4.43
N GLU A 101 -4.52 5.45 -4.90
CA GLU A 101 -3.61 4.30 -5.06
C GLU A 101 -3.31 3.61 -3.73
N ALA A 102 -3.20 4.37 -2.64
CA ALA A 102 -2.99 3.81 -1.31
C ALA A 102 -4.19 3.01 -0.78
N HIS A 103 -5.41 3.29 -1.26
CA HIS A 103 -6.62 2.57 -0.85
C HIS A 103 -6.65 1.13 -1.37
N VAL A 104 -6.05 0.89 -2.54
CA VAL A 104 -6.02 -0.42 -3.22
C VAL A 104 -4.62 -1.05 -3.19
N GLN A 105 -3.83 -0.79 -2.14
CA GLN A 105 -2.46 -1.28 -2.00
C GLN A 105 -2.34 -2.79 -2.27
N GLY A 106 -1.25 -3.17 -2.95
CA GLY A 106 -0.96 -4.56 -3.34
C GLY A 106 -1.63 -5.01 -4.64
N ARG A 107 -2.42 -4.14 -5.30
CA ARG A 107 -3.02 -4.40 -6.61
C ARG A 107 -2.45 -3.51 -7.71
N ALA A 108 -2.60 -3.95 -8.95
CA ALA A 108 -2.42 -3.07 -10.09
C ALA A 108 -3.51 -1.99 -10.08
N VAL A 109 -3.16 -0.79 -10.53
CA VAL A 109 -4.11 0.31 -10.71
C VAL A 109 -4.26 0.58 -12.19
N SER A 110 -5.49 0.53 -12.69
CA SER A 110 -5.78 0.76 -14.11
C SER A 110 -6.52 2.10 -14.30
N VAL A 111 -6.33 2.72 -15.46
CA VAL A 111 -7.02 3.95 -15.83
C VAL A 111 -7.25 4.02 -17.33
N HIS A 112 -8.38 4.61 -17.72
CA HIS A 112 -8.65 5.02 -19.09
C HIS A 112 -8.35 6.51 -19.25
N ALA A 113 -7.07 6.84 -19.39
CA ALA A 113 -6.58 8.21 -19.40
C ALA A 113 -6.94 8.96 -20.68
N SER A 114 -7.44 10.18 -20.57
CA SER A 114 -7.60 11.11 -21.70
C SER A 114 -6.25 11.51 -22.29
N ILE A 115 -6.24 12.09 -23.50
CA ILE A 115 -5.04 12.66 -24.13
C ILE A 115 -4.36 13.64 -23.16
N THR A 116 -5.15 14.51 -22.53
CA THR A 116 -4.69 15.49 -21.54
C THR A 116 -4.03 14.85 -20.32
N ALA A 117 -4.57 13.73 -19.82
CA ALA A 117 -4.10 13.08 -18.60
C ALA A 117 -2.99 12.04 -18.82
N GLN A 118 -2.81 11.55 -20.06
CA GLN A 118 -1.82 10.51 -20.39
C GLN A 118 -0.39 10.86 -19.92
N PRO A 119 0.12 12.10 -20.09
CA PRO A 119 1.46 12.44 -19.62
C PRO A 119 1.57 12.45 -18.09
N PHE A 120 0.48 12.79 -17.38
CA PHE A 120 0.46 12.76 -15.91
C PHE A 120 0.59 11.32 -15.39
N PHE A 121 -0.23 10.40 -15.91
CA PHE A 121 -0.16 8.99 -15.50
C PHE A 121 1.17 8.33 -15.91
N SER A 122 1.71 8.65 -17.09
CA SER A 122 3.02 8.16 -17.51
C SER A 122 4.13 8.54 -16.51
N ARG A 123 4.16 9.80 -16.06
CA ARG A 123 5.13 10.26 -15.06
C ARG A 123 4.95 9.61 -13.68
N ARG A 124 3.77 9.07 -13.37
CA ARG A 124 3.48 8.34 -12.12
C ARG A 124 3.81 6.85 -12.19
N GLY A 125 4.36 6.38 -13.31
CA GLY A 125 4.75 4.99 -13.50
C GLY A 125 3.67 4.10 -14.12
N TYR A 126 2.56 4.67 -14.60
CA TYR A 126 1.59 3.92 -15.39
C TYR A 126 2.17 3.63 -16.78
N ARG A 127 2.06 2.38 -17.21
CA ARG A 127 2.48 1.90 -18.51
C ARG A 127 1.30 1.97 -19.47
N LEU A 128 1.55 2.47 -20.67
CA LEU A 128 0.56 2.42 -21.75
C LEU A 128 0.37 0.97 -22.21
N LEU A 129 -0.85 0.45 -22.13
CA LEU A 129 -1.19 -0.88 -22.65
C LEU A 129 -1.68 -0.79 -24.10
N ARG A 130 -2.62 0.12 -24.36
CA ARG A 130 -3.14 0.39 -25.71
C ARG A 130 -3.83 1.74 -25.80
N ALA A 131 -3.83 2.34 -26.98
CA ALA A 131 -4.79 3.37 -27.35
C ALA A 131 -6.13 2.72 -27.72
N GLN A 132 -7.24 3.40 -27.47
CA GLN A 132 -8.56 2.96 -27.91
C GLN A 132 -9.45 4.15 -28.24
N THR A 133 -10.54 3.88 -28.95
CA THR A 133 -11.58 4.86 -29.28
C THR A 133 -12.84 4.52 -28.51
N VAL A 134 -13.34 5.47 -27.73
CA VAL A 134 -14.64 5.39 -27.06
C VAL A 134 -15.64 6.28 -27.79
N TRP A 135 -16.87 5.80 -27.94
CA TRP A 135 -17.93 6.55 -28.60
C TRP A 135 -18.81 7.23 -27.55
N ARG A 136 -18.92 8.56 -27.63
CA ARG A 136 -19.81 9.36 -26.79
C ARG A 136 -20.78 10.09 -27.69
N LYS A 137 -22.08 9.81 -27.55
CA LYS A 137 -23.15 10.44 -28.37
C LYS A 137 -22.86 10.45 -29.88
N GLY A 138 -22.32 9.33 -30.39
CA GLY A 138 -21.94 9.17 -31.80
C GLY A 138 -20.63 9.84 -32.22
N VAL A 139 -19.90 10.50 -31.31
CA VAL A 139 -18.60 11.13 -31.57
C VAL A 139 -17.47 10.24 -31.03
N PRO A 140 -16.42 9.95 -31.83
CA PRO A 140 -15.28 9.17 -31.38
C PRO A 140 -14.30 10.02 -30.57
N LEU A 141 -13.87 9.52 -29.42
CA LEU A 141 -12.83 10.09 -28.57
C LEU A 141 -11.70 9.08 -28.36
N VAL A 142 -10.46 9.52 -28.56
CA VAL A 142 -9.29 8.69 -28.23
C VAL A 142 -8.98 8.81 -26.74
N ASN A 143 -8.74 7.67 -26.10
CA ASN A 143 -8.16 7.58 -24.77
C ASN A 143 -7.16 6.42 -24.70
N PHE A 144 -6.51 6.27 -23.56
CA PHE A 144 -5.41 5.32 -23.37
C PHE A 144 -5.69 4.43 -22.18
N VAL A 145 -5.69 3.11 -22.42
CA VAL A 145 -5.70 2.13 -21.34
C VAL A 145 -4.30 2.06 -20.78
N MET A 146 -4.15 2.43 -19.52
CA MET A 146 -2.87 2.44 -18.82
C MET A 146 -2.98 1.69 -17.50
N GLU A 147 -1.87 1.10 -17.07
CA GLU A 147 -1.80 0.36 -15.83
C GLU A 147 -0.52 0.69 -15.07
N LYS A 148 -0.65 0.99 -13.78
CA LYS A 148 0.44 0.98 -12.84
C LYS A 148 0.47 -0.40 -12.19
N PRO A 149 1.53 -1.20 -12.38
CA PRO A 149 1.63 -2.48 -11.69
C PRO A 149 1.62 -2.25 -10.18
N PRO A 150 1.24 -3.26 -9.37
CA PRO A 150 1.36 -3.17 -7.93
C PRO A 150 2.80 -2.76 -7.59
N ALA A 151 2.95 -1.85 -6.63
CA ALA A 151 4.27 -1.48 -6.15
C ALA A 151 4.97 -2.78 -5.70
N VAL A 152 6.06 -3.15 -6.38
CA VAL A 152 6.93 -4.22 -5.90
C VAL A 152 7.52 -3.70 -4.60
N ALA A 153 7.16 -4.34 -3.48
CA ALA A 153 7.66 -3.93 -2.19
C ALA A 153 9.19 -4.04 -2.22
N ARG A 154 9.87 -2.89 -2.15
CA ARG A 154 11.30 -2.86 -1.94
C ARG A 154 11.53 -3.15 -0.46
N HIS A 155 11.51 -4.44 -0.12
CA HIS A 155 11.63 -4.85 1.26
C HIS A 155 12.94 -4.36 1.85
N THR A 156 12.89 -3.68 2.99
CA THR A 156 14.06 -3.16 3.70
C THR A 156 14.33 -3.93 4.98
N TYR A 157 13.28 -4.41 5.67
CA TYR A 157 13.39 -5.02 7.01
C TYR A 157 14.46 -6.10 7.09
N LEU A 158 14.44 -7.10 6.19
CA LEU A 158 15.45 -8.16 6.14
C LEU A 158 16.62 -7.82 5.21
N LEU A 159 16.40 -7.00 4.19
CA LEU A 159 17.30 -6.91 3.04
C LEU A 159 18.35 -5.79 3.15
N GLU A 160 18.15 -4.84 4.07
CA GLU A 160 19.04 -3.71 4.31
C GLU A 160 19.46 -3.65 5.77
N SER A 161 20.67 -3.14 6.03
CA SER A 161 21.12 -2.89 7.41
C SER A 161 20.29 -1.78 8.04
N GLY A 162 19.87 -1.97 9.29
CA GLY A 162 19.06 -0.97 9.98
C GLY A 162 18.57 -1.44 11.34
N ARG A 163 17.98 -0.52 12.10
CA ARG A 163 17.36 -0.78 13.40
C ARG A 163 15.85 -0.56 13.30
N TRP A 164 15.09 -1.41 13.98
CA TRP A 164 13.64 -1.46 13.96
C TRP A 164 13.09 -1.57 15.38
N LEU A 165 12.03 -0.85 15.67
CA LEU A 165 11.27 -0.96 16.91
C LEU A 165 9.97 -1.70 16.65
N ALA A 166 9.62 -2.63 17.52
CA ALA A 166 8.36 -3.34 17.51
C ALA A 166 7.47 -2.83 18.66
N THR A 167 6.19 -2.64 18.38
CA THR A 167 5.16 -2.36 19.39
C THR A 167 3.88 -3.10 19.03
N GLY A 168 3.20 -3.70 20.01
CA GLY A 168 1.94 -4.39 19.73
C GLY A 168 1.45 -5.24 20.90
N ASN A 169 0.92 -6.42 20.59
CA ASN A 169 0.30 -7.31 21.56
C ASN A 169 0.82 -8.74 21.42
N TYR A 170 1.13 -9.33 22.57
CA TYR A 170 1.46 -10.74 22.74
C TYR A 170 0.27 -11.47 23.34
N PHE A 171 0.05 -12.71 22.91
CA PHE A 171 -1.02 -13.56 23.37
C PHE A 171 -0.44 -14.89 23.85
N ASP A 172 -0.66 -15.23 25.12
CA ASP A 172 -0.23 -16.52 25.67
C ASP A 172 -1.09 -17.70 25.15
N ALA A 173 -0.79 -18.91 25.62
CA ALA A 173 -1.53 -20.11 25.25
C ALA A 173 -3.02 -20.10 25.68
N ALA A 174 -3.36 -19.33 26.72
CA ALA A 174 -4.74 -19.15 27.19
C ALA A 174 -5.48 -18.02 26.45
N GLY A 175 -4.78 -17.26 25.62
CA GLY A 175 -5.32 -16.13 24.88
C GLY A 175 -5.32 -14.81 25.65
N ASN A 176 -4.68 -14.74 26.82
CA ASN A 176 -4.52 -13.49 27.54
C ASN A 176 -3.62 -12.54 26.74
N CYS A 177 -4.00 -11.27 26.67
CA CYS A 177 -3.33 -10.25 25.88
C CYS A 177 -2.43 -9.38 26.76
N PHE A 178 -1.18 -9.19 26.32
CA PHE A 178 -0.18 -8.38 27.00
C PHE A 178 0.47 -7.43 26.00
N PRO A 179 0.74 -6.16 26.36
CA PRO A 179 1.52 -5.28 25.50
C PRO A 179 2.90 -5.87 25.25
N LEU A 180 3.41 -5.74 24.02
CA LEU A 180 4.78 -6.07 23.69
C LEU A 180 5.53 -4.86 23.15
N ARG A 181 6.84 -4.85 23.39
CA ARG A 181 7.79 -3.98 22.71
C ARG A 181 9.00 -4.79 22.27
N GLY A 182 9.73 -4.32 21.28
CA GLY A 182 10.94 -5.00 20.85
C GLY A 182 11.86 -4.09 20.07
N GLU A 183 13.09 -4.56 19.89
CA GLU A 183 14.07 -3.96 19.00
C GLU A 183 14.67 -5.05 18.13
N THR A 184 14.92 -4.76 16.86
CA THR A 184 15.65 -5.63 15.96
C THR A 184 16.67 -4.81 15.18
N ARG A 185 17.86 -5.35 15.02
CA ARG A 185 18.94 -4.82 14.21
C ARG A 185 19.31 -5.83 13.13
N VAL A 186 19.23 -5.39 11.88
CA VAL A 186 19.74 -6.14 10.74
C VAL A 186 21.11 -5.59 10.38
N THR A 187 22.08 -6.49 10.23
CA THR A 187 23.43 -6.18 9.79
C THR A 187 23.72 -7.03 8.57
N LYS A 188 23.91 -6.37 7.43
CA LYS A 188 24.20 -7.01 6.15
C LYS A 188 25.45 -6.42 5.51
N SER A 189 26.39 -7.30 5.16
CA SER A 189 27.62 -7.05 4.44
C SER A 189 27.86 -8.18 3.42
N ALA A 190 28.99 -8.14 2.70
CA ALA A 190 29.36 -9.21 1.78
C ALA A 190 29.66 -10.55 2.50
N GLN A 191 30.05 -10.52 3.79
CA GLN A 191 30.40 -11.72 4.55
C GLN A 191 29.39 -12.09 5.64
N THR A 192 28.49 -11.18 6.00
CA THR A 192 27.61 -11.35 7.16
C THR A 192 26.22 -10.87 6.85
N TRP A 193 25.22 -11.68 7.17
CA TRP A 193 23.83 -11.27 7.18
C TRP A 193 23.21 -11.80 8.47
N ARG A 194 22.97 -10.90 9.41
CA ARG A 194 22.45 -11.24 10.74
C ARG A 194 21.30 -10.35 11.14
N LEU A 195 20.38 -10.92 11.91
CA LEU A 195 19.27 -10.22 12.53
C LEU A 195 19.29 -10.51 14.02
N ASN A 196 19.53 -9.47 14.82
CA ASN A 196 19.65 -9.57 16.27
C ASN A 196 18.64 -8.67 16.96
N GLY A 197 17.99 -9.13 18.01
CA GLY A 197 16.97 -8.34 18.66
C GLY A 197 16.40 -8.97 19.91
N PHE A 198 15.34 -8.34 20.39
CA PHE A 198 14.49 -8.90 21.41
C PHE A 198 13.03 -8.49 21.24
N LEU A 199 12.15 -9.32 21.76
CA LEU A 199 10.76 -9.03 22.08
C LEU A 199 10.60 -9.10 23.60
N GLU A 200 9.94 -8.11 24.19
CA GLU A 200 9.65 -8.03 25.61
C GLU A 200 8.14 -7.92 25.81
N VAL A 201 7.59 -8.85 26.59
CA VAL A 201 6.19 -8.88 26.99
C VAL A 201 6.06 -8.10 28.29
N CYS A 202 5.32 -7.00 28.24
CA CYS A 202 5.08 -6.09 29.35
C CYS A 202 3.94 -6.62 30.24
N ALA A 203 4.20 -7.70 30.96
CA ALA A 203 3.36 -8.20 32.05
C ALA A 203 3.90 -7.71 33.41
N GLY A 204 3.27 -8.12 34.53
CA GLY A 204 3.68 -7.72 35.89
C GLY A 204 5.20 -7.89 36.12
N GLU A 205 5.74 -9.04 35.74
CA GLU A 205 7.18 -9.23 35.53
C GLU A 205 7.46 -9.32 34.01
N PRO A 206 8.26 -8.40 33.44
CA PRO A 206 8.55 -8.41 32.02
C PRO A 206 9.33 -9.66 31.59
N GLN A 207 8.86 -10.33 30.55
CA GLN A 207 9.55 -11.48 29.95
C GLN A 207 10.19 -11.07 28.63
N ARG A 208 11.49 -11.35 28.47
CA ARG A 208 12.25 -11.01 27.26
C ARG A 208 12.67 -12.26 26.49
N PHE A 209 12.38 -12.26 25.20
CA PHE A 209 12.77 -13.26 24.22
C PHE A 209 13.78 -12.64 23.26
N CYS A 210 14.99 -13.19 23.18
CA CYS A 210 16.01 -12.69 22.26
C CYS A 210 15.99 -13.49 20.95
N ASN A 211 16.17 -12.79 19.84
CA ASN A 211 16.34 -13.36 18.52
C ASN A 211 17.76 -13.07 18.02
N ASP A 212 18.45 -14.10 17.54
CA ASP A 212 19.77 -14.01 16.92
C ASP A 212 19.79 -14.96 15.73
N TYR A 213 19.55 -14.40 14.54
CA TYR A 213 19.41 -15.14 13.30
C TYR A 213 20.64 -14.91 12.44
N GLU A 214 21.28 -16.00 12.01
CA GLU A 214 22.21 -16.01 10.89
C GLU A 214 21.40 -16.27 9.62
N ILE A 215 21.47 -15.36 8.66
CA ILE A 215 20.70 -15.41 7.42
C ILE A 215 21.66 -15.75 6.28
N ALA A 216 21.20 -16.62 5.38
CA ALA A 216 21.88 -16.95 4.14
C ALA A 216 20.90 -16.86 2.96
N ALA A 217 21.42 -16.56 1.77
CA ALA A 217 20.62 -16.69 0.56
C ALA A 217 20.23 -18.16 0.35
N GLY A 218 18.97 -18.41 0.01
CA GLY A 218 18.50 -19.74 -0.38
C GLY A 218 18.73 -20.01 -1.87
N ASP A 219 18.14 -21.10 -2.37
CA ASP A 219 18.26 -21.54 -3.76
C ASP A 219 17.59 -20.60 -4.77
N ARG A 220 16.67 -19.75 -4.29
CA ARG A 220 15.94 -18.75 -5.08
C ARG A 220 16.13 -17.36 -4.49
N PRO A 221 16.11 -16.28 -5.30
CA PRO A 221 16.34 -14.92 -4.83
C PRO A 221 15.26 -14.41 -3.86
N ASP A 222 14.08 -15.02 -3.86
CA ASP A 222 12.96 -14.75 -2.96
C ASP A 222 12.97 -15.60 -1.68
N VAL A 223 13.99 -16.43 -1.47
CA VAL A 223 14.12 -17.31 -0.29
C VAL A 223 15.40 -17.01 0.47
N LEU A 224 15.29 -16.79 1.78
CA LEU A 224 16.43 -16.59 2.69
C LEU A 224 16.38 -17.65 3.79
N ALA A 225 17.33 -18.57 3.81
CA ALA A 225 17.45 -19.53 4.90
C ALA A 225 17.99 -18.83 6.16
N TRP A 226 17.59 -19.28 7.34
CA TRP A 226 18.14 -18.77 8.58
C TRP A 226 18.27 -19.83 9.66
N THR A 227 19.23 -19.60 10.56
CA THR A 227 19.48 -20.43 11.74
C THR A 227 19.58 -19.56 12.99
N SER A 228 19.12 -20.07 14.13
CA SER A 228 19.20 -19.40 15.41
C SER A 228 19.51 -20.38 16.52
N LEU A 229 20.43 -20.02 17.42
CA LEU A 229 20.67 -20.80 18.64
C LEU A 229 19.88 -20.17 19.78
N ASN A 230 18.84 -20.87 20.25
CA ASN A 230 18.11 -20.48 21.44
C ASN A 230 18.55 -21.34 22.63
N PRO A 231 19.00 -20.77 23.76
CA PRO A 231 19.44 -21.55 24.92
C PRO A 231 18.39 -22.52 25.49
N ALA A 232 17.09 -22.18 25.36
CA ALA A 232 16.00 -22.99 25.88
C ALA A 232 15.41 -23.95 24.83
N LEU A 233 15.38 -23.54 23.55
CA LEU A 233 14.72 -24.30 22.48
C LEU A 233 15.69 -25.10 21.61
N GLY A 234 17.00 -24.91 21.79
CA GLY A 234 18.04 -25.48 20.93
C GLY A 234 18.21 -24.71 19.62
N VAL A 235 18.75 -25.40 18.61
CA VAL A 235 18.92 -24.82 17.27
C VAL A 235 17.55 -24.78 16.57
N LEU A 236 17.16 -23.58 16.15
CA LEU A 236 16.03 -23.33 15.28
C LEU A 236 16.52 -23.11 13.85
N ARG A 237 15.80 -23.69 12.88
CA ARG A 237 16.06 -23.50 11.45
C ARG A 237 14.78 -23.11 10.76
N GLY A 238 14.89 -22.20 9.80
CA GLY A 238 13.74 -21.71 9.05
C GLY A 238 14.13 -21.06 7.74
N ALA A 239 13.13 -20.51 7.07
CA ALA A 239 13.31 -19.70 5.89
C ALA A 239 12.35 -18.51 5.90
N PHE A 240 12.80 -17.39 5.35
CA PHE A 240 11.96 -16.29 4.91
C PHE A 240 11.67 -16.45 3.42
N GLU A 241 10.40 -16.40 3.03
CA GLU A 241 9.95 -16.42 1.65
C GLU A 241 9.23 -15.11 1.30
N ILE A 242 9.69 -14.43 0.25
CA ILE A 242 9.20 -13.12 -0.16
C ILE A 242 8.20 -13.30 -1.30
N ALA A 243 6.96 -12.86 -1.09
CA ALA A 243 5.88 -12.92 -2.08
C ALA A 243 5.16 -11.57 -2.17
N GLY A 244 5.52 -10.77 -3.18
CA GLY A 244 4.91 -9.45 -3.40
C GLY A 244 5.20 -8.49 -2.26
N ALA A 245 4.19 -8.16 -1.46
CA ALA A 245 4.29 -7.30 -0.27
C ALA A 245 4.43 -8.08 1.05
N ALA A 246 4.40 -9.42 0.99
CA ALA A 246 4.48 -10.28 2.16
C ALA A 246 5.85 -10.94 2.27
N ILE A 247 6.34 -11.09 3.50
CA ILE A 247 7.42 -12.00 3.86
C ILE A 247 6.82 -13.05 4.79
N PHE A 248 6.92 -14.31 4.42
CA PHE A 248 6.53 -15.43 5.28
C PHE A 248 7.77 -16.02 5.94
N SER A 249 7.72 -16.27 7.23
CA SER A 249 8.73 -17.02 7.97
C SER A 249 8.10 -18.30 8.50
N HIS A 250 8.81 -19.40 8.38
CA HIS A 250 8.47 -20.65 9.06
C HIS A 250 9.74 -21.24 9.68
N TYR A 251 9.59 -21.90 10.83
CA TYR A 251 10.73 -22.53 11.49
C TYR A 251 10.34 -23.74 12.34
N ALA A 252 11.34 -24.55 12.64
CA ALA A 252 11.26 -25.64 13.61
C ALA A 252 12.58 -25.79 14.38
N SER A 253 12.49 -26.33 15.60
CA SER A 253 13.66 -26.82 16.35
C SER A 253 14.15 -28.14 15.76
N GLU A 254 15.43 -28.47 15.98
CA GLU A 254 16.03 -29.71 15.45
C GLU A 254 15.31 -30.99 15.90
N ASN A 255 14.73 -31.00 17.10
CA ASN A 255 13.95 -32.14 17.59
C ASN A 255 12.48 -32.12 17.14
N GLY A 256 12.04 -31.10 16.39
CA GLY A 256 10.67 -30.92 15.92
C GLY A 256 9.65 -30.52 16.98
N ALA A 257 10.04 -30.40 18.26
CA ALA A 257 9.12 -30.08 19.35
C ALA A 257 8.59 -28.65 19.25
N TYR A 258 9.42 -27.69 18.83
CA TYR A 258 9.03 -26.30 18.67
C TYR A 258 8.94 -25.94 17.20
N SER A 259 7.93 -25.17 16.85
CA SER A 259 7.79 -24.61 15.50
C SER A 259 7.07 -23.28 15.55
N GLY A 260 7.04 -22.58 14.43
CA GLY A 260 6.28 -21.34 14.34
C GLY A 260 6.20 -20.79 12.95
N GLN A 261 5.32 -19.81 12.80
CA GLN A 261 5.12 -19.08 11.57
C GLN A 261 4.99 -17.59 11.89
N GLU A 262 5.51 -16.77 11.00
CA GLU A 262 5.43 -15.33 11.07
C GLU A 262 5.13 -14.79 9.67
N THR A 263 4.41 -13.68 9.61
CA THR A 263 4.17 -12.92 8.39
C THR A 263 4.49 -11.46 8.64
N LEU A 264 5.27 -10.87 7.74
CA LEU A 264 5.49 -9.44 7.67
C LEU A 264 4.80 -8.88 6.43
N LEU A 265 3.91 -7.91 6.62
CA LEU A 265 3.24 -7.19 5.55
C LEU A 265 3.88 -5.81 5.40
N PHE A 266 4.44 -5.57 4.21
CA PHE A 266 5.01 -4.29 3.83
C PHE A 266 3.94 -3.21 3.80
N ARG A 267 4.14 -2.12 4.56
CA ARG A 267 3.35 -0.89 4.46
C ARG A 267 4.10 0.16 3.67
N ASP A 268 5.36 0.37 4.02
CA ASP A 268 6.33 1.20 3.32
C ASP A 268 7.76 0.77 3.69
N ALA A 269 8.77 1.44 3.11
CA ALA A 269 10.18 1.10 3.34
C ALA A 269 10.66 1.27 4.80
N GLN A 270 9.84 1.85 5.69
CA GLN A 270 10.16 2.09 7.10
C GLN A 270 9.12 1.48 8.04
N THR A 271 8.07 0.80 7.52
CA THR A 271 6.96 0.30 8.32
C THR A 271 6.48 -1.06 7.83
N TYR A 272 6.36 -2.00 8.75
CA TYR A 272 5.76 -3.32 8.52
C TYR A 272 4.75 -3.65 9.59
N GLU A 273 3.68 -4.34 9.20
CA GLU A 273 2.88 -5.11 10.14
C GLU A 273 3.44 -6.51 10.27
N ASN A 274 3.47 -7.03 11.49
CA ASN A 274 3.98 -8.34 11.80
C ASN A 274 2.94 -9.11 12.61
N ALA A 275 2.75 -10.39 12.27
CA ALA A 275 1.94 -11.30 13.05
C ALA A 275 2.59 -12.67 13.03
N GLY A 276 2.53 -13.40 14.13
CA GLY A 276 3.09 -14.74 14.20
C GLY A 276 2.50 -15.58 15.32
N ILE A 277 2.81 -16.87 15.24
CA ILE A 277 2.36 -17.90 16.16
C ILE A 277 3.48 -18.92 16.38
N ALA A 278 3.69 -19.31 17.63
CA ALA A 278 4.62 -20.34 18.01
C ALA A 278 3.86 -21.56 18.55
N PHE A 279 4.42 -22.75 18.32
CA PHE A 279 3.88 -24.03 18.74
C PHE A 279 4.90 -24.82 19.54
N CYS A 280 4.40 -25.64 20.46
CA CYS A 280 5.11 -26.71 21.13
C CYS A 280 4.29 -28.00 20.98
N ASP A 281 4.86 -29.05 20.38
CA ASP A 281 4.21 -30.34 20.10
C ASP A 281 2.84 -30.17 19.41
N GLY A 282 2.79 -29.27 18.42
CA GLY A 282 1.58 -28.96 17.64
C GLY A 282 0.51 -28.14 18.39
N LYS A 283 0.72 -27.81 19.67
CA LYS A 283 -0.17 -26.94 20.44
C LYS A 283 0.35 -25.51 20.42
N ARG A 284 -0.56 -24.54 20.29
CA ARG A 284 -0.21 -23.13 20.35
C ARG A 284 0.45 -22.81 21.69
N LEU A 285 1.67 -22.28 21.63
CA LEU A 285 2.43 -21.79 22.77
C LEU A 285 2.17 -20.30 22.98
N SER A 286 2.21 -19.52 21.90
CA SER A 286 1.99 -18.07 21.92
C SER A 286 1.65 -17.53 20.54
N ALA A 287 1.14 -16.31 20.48
CA ALA A 287 0.99 -15.55 19.24
C ALA A 287 1.30 -14.07 19.48
N TRP A 288 1.53 -13.30 18.43
CA TRP A 288 1.77 -11.87 18.52
C TRP A 288 1.26 -11.12 17.30
N THR A 289 1.02 -9.83 17.51
CA THR A 289 0.82 -8.84 16.47
C THR A 289 1.66 -7.62 16.82
N ALA A 290 2.38 -7.05 15.86
CA ALA A 290 3.25 -5.92 16.08
C ALA A 290 3.31 -5.00 14.87
N LEU A 291 3.51 -3.73 15.13
CA LEU A 291 3.94 -2.76 14.14
C LEU A 291 5.44 -2.55 14.29
N LEU A 292 6.18 -2.77 13.21
CA LEU A 292 7.61 -2.56 13.12
C LEU A 292 7.88 -1.22 12.45
N ARG A 293 8.74 -0.40 13.04
CA ARG A 293 9.15 0.91 12.50
C ARG A 293 10.66 1.05 12.48
N ALA A 294 11.21 1.46 11.35
CA ALA A 294 12.63 1.75 11.23
C ALA A 294 13.01 2.95 12.09
N VAL A 295 14.14 2.86 12.80
CA VAL A 295 14.72 3.97 13.54
C VAL A 295 15.63 4.75 12.61
N ARG A 296 15.33 6.02 12.40
CA ARG A 296 16.24 6.93 11.70
C ARG A 296 17.40 7.23 12.65
N GLU A 297 18.61 6.82 12.29
CA GLU A 297 19.80 7.37 12.92
C GLU A 297 19.95 8.80 12.39
N SER A 298 19.74 9.78 13.28
CA SER A 298 20.13 11.17 12.99
C SER A 298 21.64 11.18 12.79
N GLN A 299 22.08 11.53 11.58
CA GLN A 299 23.47 11.88 11.30
C GLN A 299 23.90 13.09 12.11
#